data_AF-A0A562GFU5-F1
#
_entry.id   AF-A0A562GFU5-F1
#
_cell.length_a   1.000
_cell.length_b   1.000
_cell.length_c   1.000
_cell.angle_alpha   90.00
_cell.angle_beta   90.00
_cell.angle_gamma   90.00
#
_symmetry.space_group_name_H-M   'P 1'
#
loop_
_entity.id
_entity.type
_entity.pdbx_description
1 polymer ?
#
loop_
_entity_poly.entity_id
_entity_poly.type
_entity_poly.pdbx_seq_one_letter_code
_entity_poly.pdbx_strand_id
1 'polypeptide(L)'
;MRYIVICSILLVIVSVIAVPSIVVVLSTYDTNRVAVNQSTVLRGEDVIIRVYMHETNQIVSMNLEDYVKGVVAAEMPAEFEVEALKAQAVAARTYAVKHMVIFGGTGAGEHPGADVTTDHKDSQAWYNETKLKEHWGTNYGKYWSKVCTAVDQTQGLIITYQGEPINAVFHSTSGERTASAKEVWGFDYPYLQSVACSWDQLSPRYQDTKEISLAELEARLGTDAGIMVTAQSGGSAGVVSIIDYTDSGRVNRVRIGSKTLTGLEVRQQLELRSANFSVKAASDKLIFKTIGYGHGVGLCQYGANGQAKQNRDFRQILTYYYTGTALKNIYGS
;
A
#
# COMPACT_ATOMS: atom_id res chain seq x y z
N MET A 1 40.21 54.56 21.14
CA MET A 1 39.32 54.84 20.00
C MET A 1 38.89 53.57 19.24
N ARG A 2 39.81 52.68 18.83
CA ARG A 2 39.46 51.38 18.19
C ARG A 2 38.52 50.49 19.02
N TYR A 3 38.74 50.35 20.33
CA TYR A 3 37.89 49.53 21.20
C TYR A 3 36.47 50.07 21.36
N ILE A 4 36.31 51.40 21.40
CA ILE A 4 34.99 52.04 21.49
C ILE A 4 34.20 51.77 20.21
N VAL A 5 34.84 51.90 19.04
CA VAL A 5 34.19 51.61 17.74
C VAL A 5 33.79 50.13 17.62
N ILE A 6 34.63 49.21 18.09
CA ILE A 6 34.30 47.76 18.07
C ILE A 6 33.12 47.45 19.00
N CYS A 7 33.10 48.02 20.21
CA CYS A 7 31.96 47.87 21.13
C CYS A 7 30.66 48.46 20.55
N SER A 8 30.73 49.62 19.89
CA SER A 8 29.57 50.22 19.23
C SER A 8 29.03 49.36 18.08
N ILE A 9 29.90 48.77 17.26
CA ILE A 9 29.51 47.90 16.15
C ILE A 9 28.88 46.59 16.68
N LEU A 10 29.45 45.99 17.74
CA LEU A 10 28.87 44.81 18.39
C LEU A 10 27.48 45.09 18.98
N LEU A 11 27.28 46.26 19.59
CA LEU A 11 25.98 46.67 20.14
C LEU A 11 24.92 46.84 19.05
N VAL A 12 25.29 47.36 17.87
CA VAL A 12 24.40 47.49 16.72
C VAL A 12 24.08 46.13 16.09
N ILE A 13 25.05 45.22 16.01
CA ILE A 13 24.81 43.86 15.49
C ILE A 13 23.86 43.09 16.41
N VAL A 14 24.03 43.18 17.73
CA VAL A 14 23.14 42.52 18.69
C VAL A 14 21.72 43.10 18.63
N SER A 15 21.58 44.43 18.53
CA SER A 15 20.25 45.07 18.53
C SER A 15 19.50 44.92 17.20
N VAL A 16 20.20 44.94 16.06
CA VAL A 16 19.57 44.89 14.72
C VAL A 16 19.41 43.47 14.20
N ILE A 17 20.29 42.54 14.58
CA ILE A 17 20.25 41.17 14.06
C ILE A 17 19.79 40.20 15.14
N ALA A 18 20.45 40.17 16.31
CA ALA A 18 20.14 39.15 17.31
C ALA A 18 18.76 39.34 17.95
N VAL A 19 18.34 40.57 18.26
CA VAL A 19 17.02 40.83 18.87
C VAL A 19 15.88 40.47 17.91
N PRO A 20 15.84 40.90 16.63
CA PRO A 20 14.80 40.49 15.70
C PRO A 20 14.82 38.99 15.41
N SER A 21 15.99 38.34 15.33
CA SER A 21 16.08 36.89 15.17
C SER A 21 15.54 36.12 16.38
N ILE A 22 15.80 36.60 17.60
CA ILE A 22 15.23 36.01 18.82
C ILE A 22 13.72 36.23 18.87
N VAL A 23 13.21 37.40 18.47
CA VAL A 23 11.77 37.67 18.37
C VAL A 23 11.11 36.79 17.31
N VAL A 24 11.76 36.56 16.16
CA VAL A 24 11.26 35.62 15.13
C VAL A 24 11.31 34.18 15.62
N VAL A 25 12.36 33.76 16.33
CA VAL A 25 12.47 32.41 16.90
C VAL A 25 11.47 32.20 18.04
N LEU A 26 11.21 33.20 18.87
CA LEU A 26 10.19 33.16 19.92
C LEU A 26 8.77 33.25 19.32
N SER A 27 8.55 34.03 18.26
CA SER A 27 7.24 34.09 17.58
C SER A 27 6.94 32.82 16.79
N THR A 28 7.96 32.13 16.26
CA THR A 28 7.79 30.80 15.65
C THR A 28 7.64 29.69 16.70
N TYR A 29 8.12 29.90 17.94
CA TYR A 29 7.88 28.98 19.05
C TYR A 29 6.47 29.11 19.66
N ASP A 30 5.86 30.30 19.61
CA ASP A 30 4.62 30.60 20.34
C ASP A 30 3.35 30.76 19.46
N THR A 31 3.38 30.31 18.21
CA THR A 31 2.15 30.16 17.39
C THR A 31 2.22 28.97 16.45
N ASN A 32 2.00 27.77 17.00
CA ASN A 32 1.30 26.63 16.36
C ASN A 32 1.38 25.35 17.22
N ARG A 33 1.30 25.49 18.54
CA ARG A 33 0.70 24.44 19.37
C ARG A 33 -0.69 24.91 19.76
N VAL A 34 -1.61 24.85 18.80
CA VAL A 34 -3.00 24.61 19.18
C VAL A 34 -2.96 23.25 19.87
N ALA A 35 -2.96 23.27 21.20
CA ALA A 35 -3.33 22.12 21.98
C ALA A 35 -4.73 21.73 21.49
N VAL A 36 -4.79 20.68 20.67
CA VAL A 36 -6.06 20.03 20.34
C VAL A 36 -6.59 19.53 21.68
N ASN A 37 -7.53 20.28 22.24
CA ASN A 37 -8.29 19.85 23.38
C ASN A 37 -8.84 18.45 23.06
N GLN A 38 -8.46 17.48 23.89
CA GLN A 38 -9.06 16.15 23.87
C GLN A 38 -10.57 16.25 24.07
N SER A 39 -11.28 15.28 23.49
CA SER A 39 -12.72 14.98 23.58
C SER A 39 -13.69 15.62 22.58
N THR A 40 -13.29 15.82 21.32
CA THR A 40 -14.29 15.69 20.24
C THR A 40 -14.62 14.22 20.09
N VAL A 41 -15.76 13.79 20.63
CA VAL A 41 -16.34 12.48 20.33
C VAL A 41 -16.64 12.46 18.84
N LEU A 42 -15.83 11.76 18.06
CA LEU A 42 -16.10 11.56 16.64
C LEU A 42 -17.31 10.63 16.52
N ARG A 43 -18.37 11.10 15.84
CA ARG A 43 -19.44 10.24 15.36
C ARG A 43 -19.10 9.80 13.95
N GLY A 44 -19.55 8.60 13.55
CA GLY A 44 -19.21 8.05 12.24
C GLY A 44 -19.61 8.94 11.07
N GLU A 45 -20.73 9.65 11.19
CA GLU A 45 -21.23 10.60 10.20
C GLU A 45 -20.31 11.83 10.00
N ASP A 46 -19.53 12.20 11.02
CA ASP A 46 -18.73 13.43 11.03
C ASP A 46 -17.32 13.26 10.46
N VAL A 47 -16.89 12.02 10.17
CA VAL A 47 -15.54 11.76 9.69
C VAL A 47 -15.49 11.83 8.16
N ILE A 48 -15.04 12.98 7.67
CA ILE A 48 -14.93 13.28 6.23
C ILE A 48 -13.51 13.04 5.73
N ILE A 49 -13.40 12.28 4.65
CA ILE A 49 -12.15 12.03 3.93
C ILE A 49 -12.12 12.83 2.62
N ARG A 50 -10.97 13.41 2.28
CA ARG A 50 -10.73 14.09 1.00
C ARG A 50 -10.01 13.14 0.05
N VAL A 51 -10.65 12.81 -1.06
CA VAL A 51 -10.18 11.77 -1.98
C VAL A 51 -9.84 12.40 -3.32
N TYR A 52 -8.60 12.23 -3.77
CA TYR A 52 -8.21 12.60 -5.12
C TYR A 52 -8.67 11.53 -6.13
N MET A 53 -9.54 11.95 -7.04
CA MET A 53 -10.12 11.15 -8.11
C MET A 53 -9.21 11.16 -9.34
N HIS A 54 -8.36 10.15 -9.50
CA HIS A 54 -7.30 10.15 -10.54
C HIS A 54 -7.83 10.25 -11.97
N GLU A 55 -9.04 9.75 -12.24
CA GLU A 55 -9.65 9.80 -13.58
C GLU A 55 -10.21 11.18 -13.95
N THR A 56 -10.67 11.96 -12.95
CA THR A 56 -11.29 13.27 -13.18
C THR A 56 -10.39 14.43 -12.75
N ASN A 57 -9.26 14.13 -12.10
CA ASN A 57 -8.33 15.12 -11.53
C ASN A 57 -9.03 16.09 -10.55
N GLN A 58 -9.88 15.56 -9.68
CA GLN A 58 -10.66 16.33 -8.70
C GLN A 58 -10.48 15.79 -7.28
N ILE A 59 -10.51 16.68 -6.29
CA ILE A 59 -10.60 16.29 -4.88
C ILE A 59 -12.07 16.33 -4.46
N VAL A 60 -12.57 15.19 -3.98
CA VAL A 60 -13.95 15.03 -3.52
C VAL A 60 -13.94 14.68 -2.04
N SER A 61 -14.74 15.41 -1.25
CA SER A 61 -14.97 15.11 0.16
C SER A 61 -16.17 14.18 0.32
N MET A 62 -16.04 13.14 1.13
CA MET A 62 -17.15 12.21 1.44
C MET A 62 -17.02 11.63 2.84
N ASN A 63 -18.10 11.02 3.34
CA ASN A 63 -18.04 10.26 4.59
C ASN A 63 -17.05 9.08 4.46
N LEU A 64 -16.28 8.82 5.52
CA LEU A 64 -15.27 7.75 5.53
C LEU A 64 -15.88 6.37 5.27
N GLU A 65 -17.06 6.08 5.82
CA GLU A 65 -17.70 4.77 5.63
C GLU A 65 -18.20 4.58 4.19
N ASP A 66 -18.65 5.64 3.53
CA ASP A 66 -19.00 5.61 2.10
C ASP A 66 -17.75 5.40 1.22
N TYR A 67 -16.64 6.04 1.56
CA TYR A 67 -15.35 5.77 0.92
C TYR A 67 -14.95 4.30 1.08
N VAL A 68 -15.01 3.76 2.31
CA VAL A 68 -14.63 2.37 2.60
C VAL A 68 -15.52 1.38 1.84
N LYS A 69 -16.84 1.63 1.70
CA LYS A 69 -17.73 0.81 0.86
C LYS A 69 -17.25 0.76 -0.60
N GLY A 70 -16.89 1.91 -1.17
CA GLY A 70 -16.35 1.98 -2.53
C GLY A 70 -14.99 1.28 -2.68
N VAL A 71 -14.14 1.30 -1.65
CA VAL A 71 -12.87 0.57 -1.64
C VAL A 71 -13.10 -0.94 -1.58
N VAL A 72 -13.88 -1.42 -0.62
CA VAL A 72 -14.15 -2.87 -0.45
C VAL A 72 -14.76 -3.44 -1.73
N ALA A 73 -15.68 -2.70 -2.37
CA ALA A 73 -16.31 -3.11 -3.60
C ALA A 73 -15.35 -3.17 -4.81
N ALA A 74 -14.30 -2.34 -4.83
CA ALA A 74 -13.31 -2.31 -5.89
C ALA A 74 -12.16 -3.31 -5.66
N GLU A 75 -11.80 -3.58 -4.41
CA GLU A 75 -10.62 -4.36 -4.03
C GLU A 75 -10.88 -5.86 -3.85
N MET A 76 -12.06 -6.23 -3.33
CA MET A 76 -12.38 -7.61 -2.96
C MET A 76 -13.63 -8.11 -3.69
N PRO A 77 -13.61 -9.33 -4.28
CA PRO A 77 -14.80 -9.89 -4.91
C PRO A 77 -15.96 -10.00 -3.92
N ALA A 78 -17.13 -9.46 -4.29
CA ALA A 78 -18.30 -9.44 -3.41
C ALA A 78 -18.84 -10.85 -3.07
N GLU A 79 -18.48 -11.87 -3.86
CA GLU A 79 -18.76 -13.27 -3.59
C GLU A 79 -18.02 -13.81 -2.37
N PHE A 80 -16.90 -13.20 -1.97
CA PHE A 80 -16.11 -13.66 -0.82
C PHE A 80 -16.90 -13.66 0.47
N GLU A 81 -16.51 -14.50 1.42
CA GLU A 81 -17.18 -14.62 2.72
C GLU A 81 -17.27 -13.27 3.43
N VAL A 82 -18.36 -13.05 4.17
CA VAL A 82 -18.61 -11.76 4.84
C VAL A 82 -17.50 -11.41 5.83
N GLU A 83 -16.90 -12.40 6.51
CA GLU A 83 -15.77 -12.17 7.42
C GLU A 83 -14.49 -11.73 6.69
N ALA A 84 -14.29 -12.15 5.43
CA ALA A 84 -13.21 -11.63 4.59
C ALA A 84 -13.47 -10.19 4.15
N LEU A 85 -14.72 -9.87 3.77
CA LEU A 85 -15.12 -8.49 3.45
C LEU A 85 -14.99 -7.56 4.66
N LYS A 86 -15.32 -8.03 5.87
CA LYS A 86 -15.09 -7.32 7.13
C LYS A 86 -13.61 -7.07 7.37
N ALA A 87 -12.76 -8.08 7.18
CA ALA A 87 -11.31 -7.91 7.31
C ALA A 87 -10.78 -6.85 6.32
N GLN A 88 -11.23 -6.89 5.06
CA GLN A 88 -10.89 -5.87 4.07
C GLN A 88 -11.40 -4.48 4.46
N ALA A 89 -12.62 -4.35 4.98
CA ALA A 89 -13.18 -3.07 5.42
C ALA A 89 -12.33 -2.41 6.51
N VAL A 90 -11.92 -3.19 7.53
CA VAL A 90 -11.07 -2.69 8.61
C VAL A 90 -9.67 -2.33 8.09
N ALA A 91 -9.08 -3.15 7.21
CA ALA A 91 -7.78 -2.84 6.60
C ALA A 91 -7.84 -1.55 5.77
N ALA A 92 -8.85 -1.41 4.92
CA ALA A 92 -9.05 -0.22 4.07
C ALA A 92 -9.31 1.05 4.89
N ARG A 93 -10.12 0.96 5.95
CA ARG A 93 -10.34 2.06 6.89
C ARG A 93 -9.07 2.45 7.62
N THR A 94 -8.27 1.47 8.04
CA THR A 94 -6.99 1.71 8.71
C THR A 94 -6.02 2.45 7.79
N TYR A 95 -5.92 2.03 6.53
CA TYR A 95 -5.11 2.73 5.53
C TYR A 95 -5.58 4.18 5.38
N ALA A 96 -6.88 4.41 5.19
CA ALA A 96 -7.45 5.73 5.05
C ALA A 96 -7.15 6.62 6.27
N VAL A 97 -7.49 6.14 7.47
CA VAL A 97 -7.26 6.84 8.75
C VAL A 97 -5.80 7.19 8.96
N LYS A 98 -4.87 6.30 8.58
CA LYS A 98 -3.44 6.56 8.69
C LYS A 98 -2.98 7.76 7.86
N HIS A 99 -3.60 8.00 6.71
CA HIS A 99 -3.23 9.10 5.81
C HIS A 99 -4.01 10.38 6.07
N MET A 100 -5.18 10.29 6.70
CA MET A 100 -6.04 11.44 6.99
C MET A 100 -5.38 12.43 7.96
N VAL A 101 -5.37 13.70 7.55
CA VAL A 101 -4.74 14.80 8.32
C VAL A 101 -5.36 14.97 9.70
N ILE A 102 -6.68 14.76 9.83
CA ILE A 102 -7.38 14.89 11.12
C ILE A 102 -6.92 13.86 12.17
N PHE A 103 -6.28 12.77 11.73
CA PHE A 103 -5.69 11.74 12.59
C PHE A 103 -4.15 11.81 12.62
N GLY A 104 -3.56 12.92 12.15
CA GLY A 104 -2.11 13.14 12.13
C GLY A 104 -1.38 12.55 10.91
N GLY A 105 -2.12 12.07 9.90
CA GLY A 105 -1.55 11.61 8.64
C GLY A 105 -1.02 12.75 7.77
N THR A 106 -0.16 12.41 6.80
CA THR A 106 0.49 13.37 5.89
C THR A 106 -0.34 13.67 4.63
N GLY A 107 -1.45 12.98 4.42
CA GLY A 107 -2.21 12.99 3.17
C GLY A 107 -1.48 12.36 1.99
N ALA A 108 -2.03 12.57 0.79
CA ALA A 108 -1.45 12.11 -0.47
C ALA A 108 -0.37 13.08 -0.96
N GLY A 109 0.90 12.66 -0.93
CA GLY A 109 2.05 13.55 -1.14
C GLY A 109 2.07 14.26 -2.50
N GLU A 110 1.71 13.56 -3.58
CA GLU A 110 1.66 14.13 -4.93
C GLU A 110 0.40 14.97 -5.20
N HIS A 111 -0.58 14.92 -4.28
CA HIS A 111 -1.87 15.60 -4.41
C HIS A 111 -2.22 16.40 -3.15
N PRO A 112 -1.56 17.56 -2.95
CA PRO A 112 -1.77 18.40 -1.77
C PRO A 112 -3.26 18.71 -1.55
N GLY A 113 -3.74 18.45 -0.33
CA GLY A 113 -5.13 18.65 0.05
C GLY A 113 -6.01 17.40 -0.02
N ALA A 114 -5.53 16.31 -0.61
CA ALA A 114 -6.16 14.99 -0.51
C ALA A 114 -5.54 14.17 0.63
N ASP A 115 -6.36 13.33 1.26
CA ASP A 115 -5.92 12.35 2.24
C ASP A 115 -5.46 11.05 1.56
N VAL A 116 -6.14 10.64 0.48
CA VAL A 116 -5.86 9.42 -0.30
C VAL A 116 -6.20 9.62 -1.78
N THR A 117 -5.76 8.70 -2.65
CA THR A 117 -6.12 8.66 -4.07
C THR A 117 -6.96 7.44 -4.43
N THR A 118 -7.61 7.47 -5.60
CA THR A 118 -8.33 6.31 -6.17
C THR A 118 -7.48 5.48 -7.15
N ASP A 119 -6.20 5.82 -7.33
CA ASP A 119 -5.27 4.99 -8.11
C ASP A 119 -4.70 3.89 -7.20
N HIS A 120 -5.00 2.64 -7.53
CA HIS A 120 -4.51 1.45 -6.83
C HIS A 120 -2.97 1.30 -6.85
N LYS A 121 -2.26 2.04 -7.72
CA LYS A 121 -0.79 2.07 -7.73
C LYS A 121 -0.21 2.96 -6.63
N ASP A 122 -0.97 3.93 -6.16
CA ASP A 122 -0.57 4.89 -5.13
C ASP A 122 -1.28 4.65 -3.80
N SER A 123 -2.60 4.45 -3.83
CA SER A 123 -3.44 4.21 -2.65
C SER A 123 -4.29 2.94 -2.81
N GLN A 124 -5.61 3.07 -2.94
CA GLN A 124 -6.55 1.96 -2.97
C GLN A 124 -7.51 2.14 -4.14
N ALA A 125 -7.88 1.05 -4.81
CA ALA A 125 -8.93 1.08 -5.80
C ALA A 125 -10.24 1.56 -5.16
N TRP A 126 -11.02 2.33 -5.91
CA TRP A 126 -12.32 2.83 -5.44
C TRP A 126 -13.28 2.94 -6.62
N TYR A 127 -14.51 2.45 -6.45
CA TYR A 127 -15.58 2.55 -7.43
C TYR A 127 -16.77 3.36 -6.89
N ASN A 128 -17.28 4.25 -7.74
CA ASN A 128 -18.56 4.92 -7.52
C ASN A 128 -19.73 4.00 -7.90
N GLU A 129 -20.94 4.41 -7.54
CA GLU A 129 -22.17 3.67 -7.83
C GLU A 129 -22.34 3.32 -9.33
N THR A 130 -22.00 4.24 -10.24
CA THR A 130 -22.11 4.00 -11.68
C THR A 130 -21.24 2.81 -12.11
N LYS A 131 -19.96 2.82 -11.74
CA LYS A 131 -19.04 1.69 -12.03
C LYS A 131 -19.50 0.39 -11.39
N LEU A 132 -20.05 0.44 -10.17
CA LEU A 132 -20.55 -0.75 -9.49
C LEU A 132 -21.76 -1.36 -10.20
N LYS A 133 -22.69 -0.53 -10.68
CA LYS A 133 -23.84 -0.99 -11.46
C LYS A 133 -23.41 -1.62 -12.79
N GLU A 134 -22.44 -1.03 -13.47
CA GLU A 134 -21.86 -1.58 -14.69
C GLU A 134 -21.13 -2.91 -14.42
N HIS A 135 -20.32 -2.95 -13.37
CA HIS A 135 -19.49 -4.10 -13.04
C HIS A 135 -20.30 -5.32 -12.57
N TRP A 136 -21.31 -5.11 -11.72
CA TRP A 136 -22.11 -6.20 -11.15
C TRP A 136 -23.42 -6.48 -11.90
N GLY A 137 -23.87 -5.56 -12.75
CA GLY A 137 -25.09 -5.70 -13.53
C GLY A 137 -26.30 -6.04 -12.64
N THR A 138 -27.00 -7.13 -12.97
CA THR A 138 -28.18 -7.59 -12.24
C THR A 138 -27.88 -8.02 -10.79
N ASN A 139 -26.63 -8.33 -10.45
CA ASN A 139 -26.22 -8.68 -9.09
C ASN A 139 -25.94 -7.46 -8.20
N TYR A 140 -25.98 -6.23 -8.75
CA TYR A 140 -25.62 -5.01 -8.02
C TYR A 140 -26.28 -4.92 -6.65
N GLY A 141 -27.61 -5.05 -6.57
CA GLY A 141 -28.35 -4.92 -5.30
C GLY A 141 -27.90 -5.94 -4.25
N LYS A 142 -27.67 -7.20 -4.65
CA LYS A 142 -27.22 -8.28 -3.77
C LYS A 142 -25.80 -8.02 -3.25
N TYR A 143 -24.88 -7.70 -4.15
CA TYR A 143 -23.46 -7.51 -3.82
C TYR A 143 -23.23 -6.22 -3.03
N TRP A 144 -23.89 -5.13 -3.42
CA TRP A 144 -23.81 -3.88 -2.68
C TRP A 144 -24.35 -4.02 -1.26
N SER A 145 -25.50 -4.68 -1.08
CA SER A 145 -26.04 -4.93 0.26
C SER A 145 -25.08 -5.73 1.15
N LYS A 146 -24.39 -6.73 0.60
CA LYS A 146 -23.40 -7.53 1.32
C LYS A 146 -22.16 -6.72 1.70
N VAL A 147 -21.65 -5.89 0.78
CA VAL A 147 -20.53 -4.98 1.06
C VAL A 147 -20.90 -3.97 2.14
N CYS A 148 -22.06 -3.31 2.03
CA CYS A 148 -22.56 -2.37 3.04
C CYS A 148 -22.65 -3.06 4.41
N THR A 149 -23.23 -4.27 4.47
CA THR A 149 -23.33 -5.04 5.72
C THR A 149 -21.96 -5.29 6.35
N ALA A 150 -20.94 -5.65 5.57
CA ALA A 150 -19.59 -5.90 6.09
C ALA A 150 -18.93 -4.61 6.62
N VAL A 151 -19.11 -3.49 5.93
CA VAL A 151 -18.58 -2.18 6.34
C VAL A 151 -19.29 -1.67 7.60
N ASP A 152 -20.62 -1.70 7.60
CA ASP A 152 -21.45 -1.19 8.70
C ASP A 152 -21.22 -2.02 9.99
N GLN A 153 -21.05 -3.34 9.88
CA GLN A 153 -20.74 -4.21 11.04
C GLN A 153 -19.30 -4.04 11.58
N THR A 154 -18.45 -3.30 10.87
CA THR A 154 -17.08 -2.98 11.30
C THR A 154 -16.84 -1.48 11.42
N GLN A 155 -17.92 -0.71 11.49
CA GLN A 155 -17.90 0.75 11.50
C GLN A 155 -16.93 1.28 12.56
N GLY A 156 -16.03 2.17 12.13
CA GLY A 156 -15.03 2.81 12.97
C GLY A 156 -13.88 1.92 13.46
N LEU A 157 -13.91 0.61 13.21
CA LEU A 157 -12.82 -0.28 13.59
C LEU A 157 -11.61 -0.08 12.67
N ILE A 158 -10.46 0.13 13.30
CA ILE A 158 -9.13 0.16 12.69
C ILE A 158 -8.18 -0.82 13.39
N ILE A 159 -7.05 -1.09 12.74
CA ILE A 159 -5.96 -1.92 13.25
C ILE A 159 -4.85 -1.00 13.78
N THR A 160 -4.40 -1.27 15.01
CA THR A 160 -3.40 -0.46 15.69
C THR A 160 -2.24 -1.31 16.20
N TYR A 161 -1.07 -0.69 16.28
CA TYR A 161 0.09 -1.23 16.97
C TYR A 161 0.62 -0.13 17.89
N GLN A 162 0.76 -0.43 19.18
CA GLN A 162 1.13 0.57 20.20
C GLN A 162 0.22 1.82 20.20
N GLY A 163 -1.07 1.63 19.92
CA GLY A 163 -2.07 2.71 19.92
C GLY A 163 -2.21 3.49 18.62
N GLU A 164 -1.25 3.33 17.69
CA GLU A 164 -1.20 4.05 16.42
C GLU A 164 -1.73 3.21 15.24
N PRO A 165 -2.42 3.81 14.24
CA PRO A 165 -2.82 3.11 13.02
C PRO A 165 -1.65 2.48 12.27
N ILE A 166 -1.77 1.20 11.91
CA ILE A 166 -0.72 0.46 11.18
C ILE A 166 -0.71 0.79 9.69
N ASN A 167 0.38 0.44 9.00
CA ASN A 167 0.38 0.31 7.53
C ASN A 167 -0.41 -0.94 7.13
N ALA A 168 -1.74 -0.82 6.99
CA ALA A 168 -2.64 -1.94 6.70
C ALA A 168 -2.66 -2.31 5.20
N VAL A 169 -1.49 -2.65 4.65
CA VAL A 169 -1.35 -3.08 3.25
C VAL A 169 -1.96 -4.47 3.04
N PHE A 170 -2.48 -4.72 1.84
CA PHE A 170 -3.12 -5.97 1.47
C PHE A 170 -2.88 -6.28 -0.01
N HIS A 171 -3.02 -7.55 -0.38
CA HIS A 171 -2.77 -8.01 -1.74
C HIS A 171 -3.64 -9.22 -2.09
N SER A 172 -3.72 -9.55 -3.38
CA SER A 172 -4.68 -10.55 -3.87
C SER A 172 -4.33 -11.97 -3.41
N THR A 173 -3.14 -12.46 -3.71
CA THR A 173 -2.73 -13.86 -3.46
C THR A 173 -1.25 -13.89 -3.11
N SER A 174 -0.88 -14.55 -2.01
CA SER A 174 0.47 -14.60 -1.46
C SER A 174 1.35 -15.65 -2.12
N GLY A 175 0.77 -16.78 -2.50
CA GLY A 175 1.52 -18.03 -2.64
C GLY A 175 1.67 -18.69 -1.26
N GLU A 176 2.70 -19.52 -1.08
CA GLU A 176 2.91 -20.29 0.16
C GLU A 176 2.95 -19.43 1.44
N ARG A 177 3.39 -18.17 1.33
CA ARG A 177 3.58 -17.25 2.47
C ARG A 177 3.49 -15.78 2.04
N THR A 178 3.10 -14.92 2.95
CA THR A 178 3.28 -13.46 2.81
C THR A 178 4.77 -13.10 2.84
N ALA A 179 5.13 -11.92 2.35
CA ALA A 179 6.43 -11.30 2.59
C ALA A 179 6.34 -10.35 3.78
N SER A 180 7.48 -10.15 4.44
CA SER A 180 7.67 -9.02 5.35
C SER A 180 7.80 -7.71 4.58
N ALA A 181 7.50 -6.60 5.23
CA ALA A 181 7.74 -5.27 4.66
C ALA A 181 9.24 -5.00 4.42
N LYS A 182 10.12 -5.60 5.22
CA LYS A 182 11.57 -5.47 5.08
C LYS A 182 12.08 -6.09 3.79
N GLU A 183 11.56 -7.26 3.42
CA GLU A 183 11.93 -7.93 2.16
C GLU A 183 11.49 -7.14 0.93
N VAL A 184 10.34 -6.47 0.99
CA VAL A 184 9.74 -5.83 -0.20
C VAL A 184 10.14 -4.34 -0.32
N TRP A 185 10.23 -3.64 0.80
CA TRP A 185 10.42 -2.18 0.84
C TRP A 185 11.58 -1.73 1.74
N GLY A 186 12.30 -2.65 2.40
CA GLY A 186 13.42 -2.32 3.28
C GLY A 186 13.03 -1.79 4.67
N PHE A 187 11.74 -1.57 4.94
CA PHE A 187 11.24 -1.08 6.22
C PHE A 187 10.77 -2.23 7.11
N ASP A 188 11.32 -2.30 8.32
CA ASP A 188 10.93 -3.32 9.29
C ASP A 188 9.78 -2.82 10.16
N TYR A 189 8.60 -3.43 9.99
CA TYR A 189 7.44 -3.18 10.83
C TYR A 189 7.12 -4.45 11.62
N PRO A 190 7.07 -4.42 12.97
CA PRO A 190 6.80 -5.60 13.79
C PRO A 190 5.50 -6.35 13.44
N TYR A 191 4.54 -5.64 12.87
CA TYR A 191 3.24 -6.16 12.45
C TYR A 191 3.14 -6.59 10.97
N LEU A 192 4.17 -6.34 10.13
CA LEU A 192 4.22 -6.79 8.73
C LEU A 192 5.34 -7.82 8.54
N GLN A 193 5.15 -8.99 9.13
CA GLN A 193 6.07 -10.12 9.07
C GLN A 193 5.53 -11.21 8.14
N SER A 194 6.42 -12.09 7.67
CA SER A 194 6.02 -13.23 6.85
C SER A 194 5.24 -14.25 7.69
N VAL A 195 4.04 -14.61 7.23
CA VAL A 195 3.20 -15.68 7.78
C VAL A 195 2.83 -16.65 6.66
N ALA A 196 2.59 -17.91 7.00
CA ALA A 196 2.15 -18.91 6.03
C ALA A 196 0.78 -18.53 5.41
N CYS A 197 0.52 -18.97 4.18
CA CYS A 197 -0.79 -18.81 3.56
C CYS A 197 -1.09 -20.03 2.70
N SER A 198 -1.72 -21.06 3.27
CA SER A 198 -2.15 -22.24 2.51
C SER A 198 -3.56 -22.09 1.94
N TRP A 199 -4.31 -21.09 2.39
CA TRP A 199 -5.73 -20.89 2.03
C TRP A 199 -5.94 -20.31 0.63
N ASP A 200 -4.92 -19.71 0.04
CA ASP A 200 -5.01 -19.02 -1.24
C ASP A 200 -4.67 -19.91 -2.45
N GLN A 201 -4.35 -21.19 -2.23
CA GLN A 201 -3.99 -22.17 -3.27
C GLN A 201 -5.08 -22.37 -4.33
N LEU A 202 -6.34 -22.18 -3.96
CA LEU A 202 -7.49 -22.26 -4.87
C LEU A 202 -7.80 -20.93 -5.58
N SER A 203 -6.97 -19.91 -5.37
CA SER A 203 -7.11 -18.65 -6.10
C SER A 203 -6.91 -18.89 -7.60
N PRO A 204 -7.81 -18.40 -8.47
CA PRO A 204 -7.58 -18.41 -9.91
C PRO A 204 -6.38 -17.53 -10.31
N ARG A 205 -5.86 -16.73 -9.35
CA ARG A 205 -4.67 -15.88 -9.51
C ARG A 205 -3.43 -16.49 -8.85
N TYR A 206 -3.48 -17.74 -8.39
CA TYR A 206 -2.36 -18.39 -7.70
C TYR A 206 -1.12 -18.56 -8.57
N GLN A 207 -1.29 -18.87 -9.85
CA GLN A 207 -0.18 -19.01 -10.78
C GLN A 207 -0.49 -18.26 -12.08
N ASP A 208 0.56 -17.74 -12.71
CA ASP A 208 0.48 -17.16 -14.05
C ASP A 208 1.75 -17.45 -14.84
N THR A 209 1.63 -17.49 -16.17
CA THR A 209 2.77 -17.64 -17.08
C THR A 209 2.76 -16.51 -18.08
N LYS A 210 3.87 -15.75 -18.15
CA LYS A 210 4.06 -14.67 -19.12
C LYS A 210 5.30 -14.96 -19.96
N GLU A 211 5.13 -14.97 -21.26
CA GLU A 211 6.23 -15.10 -22.22
C GLU A 211 6.57 -13.72 -22.77
N ILE A 212 7.86 -13.37 -22.76
CA ILE A 212 8.34 -12.05 -23.20
C ILE A 212 9.50 -12.26 -24.15
N SER A 213 9.40 -11.75 -25.37
CA SER A 213 10.48 -11.86 -26.36
C SER A 213 11.73 -11.12 -25.91
N LEU A 214 12.91 -11.53 -26.37
CA LEU A 214 14.17 -10.84 -26.06
C LEU A 214 14.16 -9.37 -26.53
N ALA A 215 13.52 -9.09 -27.67
CA ALA A 215 13.35 -7.73 -28.18
C ALA A 215 12.44 -6.88 -27.28
N GLU A 216 11.33 -7.44 -26.80
CA GLU A 216 10.45 -6.75 -25.85
C GLU A 216 11.14 -6.54 -24.50
N LEU A 217 11.92 -7.51 -24.02
CA LEU A 217 12.73 -7.35 -22.82
C LEU A 217 13.72 -6.20 -22.97
N GLU A 218 14.40 -6.08 -24.11
CA GLU A 218 15.35 -5.00 -24.35
C GLU A 218 14.64 -3.64 -24.45
N ALA A 219 13.45 -3.59 -25.04
CA ALA A 219 12.63 -2.39 -25.09
C ALA A 219 12.15 -1.94 -23.69
N ARG A 220 11.75 -2.89 -22.83
CA ARG A 220 11.25 -2.59 -21.47
C ARG A 220 12.37 -2.29 -20.47
N LEU A 221 13.50 -3.00 -20.57
CA LEU A 221 14.62 -2.88 -19.63
C LEU A 221 15.69 -1.87 -20.09
N GLY A 222 15.63 -1.40 -21.34
CA GLY A 222 16.59 -0.47 -21.94
C GLY A 222 17.66 -1.16 -22.79
N THR A 223 18.10 -0.50 -23.86
CA THR A 223 19.10 -1.03 -24.82
C THR A 223 20.47 -1.24 -24.19
N ASP A 224 20.78 -0.52 -23.11
CA ASP A 224 21.98 -0.68 -22.31
C ASP A 224 22.02 -2.02 -21.52
N ALA A 225 20.88 -2.72 -21.41
CA ALA A 225 20.84 -4.07 -20.86
C ALA A 225 21.56 -5.10 -21.75
N GLY A 226 21.78 -4.81 -23.03
CA GLY A 226 22.55 -5.65 -23.95
C GLY A 226 22.01 -7.08 -24.07
N ILE A 227 20.68 -7.23 -24.08
CA ILE A 227 19.99 -8.52 -24.01
C ILE A 227 20.23 -9.30 -25.29
N MET A 228 20.07 -8.64 -26.45
CA MET A 228 20.29 -9.27 -27.75
C MET A 228 21.76 -9.65 -27.94
N VAL A 229 22.69 -8.80 -27.51
CA VAL A 229 24.15 -9.07 -27.53
C VAL A 229 24.50 -10.28 -26.66
N THR A 230 23.91 -10.36 -25.47
CA THR A 230 24.13 -11.48 -24.54
C THR A 230 23.60 -12.78 -25.14
N ALA A 231 22.42 -12.76 -25.75
CA ALA A 231 21.82 -13.93 -26.40
C ALA A 231 22.65 -14.44 -27.58
N GLN A 232 23.23 -13.55 -28.39
CA GLN A 232 24.12 -13.91 -29.51
C GLN A 232 25.45 -14.53 -29.04
N SER A 233 25.98 -14.08 -27.90
CA SER A 233 27.31 -14.48 -27.41
C SER A 233 27.28 -15.73 -26.52
N GLY A 234 26.21 -15.93 -25.76
CA GLY A 234 26.11 -17.00 -24.74
C GLY A 234 24.85 -17.87 -24.87
N GLY A 235 24.05 -17.69 -25.92
CA GLY A 235 22.73 -18.29 -26.05
C GLY A 235 21.71 -17.69 -25.08
N SER A 236 20.43 -18.00 -25.30
CA SER A 236 19.33 -17.42 -24.51
C SER A 236 19.40 -17.78 -23.02
N ALA A 237 20.05 -18.89 -22.67
CA ALA A 237 20.29 -19.29 -21.28
C ALA A 237 21.21 -18.33 -20.51
N GLY A 238 22.14 -17.64 -21.19
CA GLY A 238 23.04 -16.66 -20.57
C GLY A 238 22.36 -15.32 -20.23
N VAL A 239 21.19 -15.07 -20.83
CA VAL A 239 20.44 -13.80 -20.70
C VAL A 239 19.93 -13.60 -19.28
N VAL A 240 19.57 -14.67 -18.56
CA VAL A 240 18.93 -14.53 -17.25
C VAL A 240 19.54 -15.46 -16.20
N SER A 241 19.73 -14.93 -14.99
CA SER A 241 20.19 -15.71 -13.84
C SER A 241 19.62 -15.11 -12.55
N ILE A 242 18.80 -15.88 -11.83
CA ILE A 242 18.36 -15.49 -10.48
C ILE A 242 19.57 -15.66 -9.55
N ILE A 243 19.89 -14.59 -8.83
CA ILE A 243 21.06 -14.51 -7.94
C ILE A 243 20.70 -15.05 -6.56
N ASP A 244 19.60 -14.55 -5.99
CA ASP A 244 19.12 -14.96 -4.67
C ASP A 244 17.62 -14.68 -4.49
N TYR A 245 17.09 -15.23 -3.41
CA TYR A 245 15.70 -15.11 -2.99
C TYR A 245 15.61 -14.48 -1.60
N THR A 246 14.48 -13.88 -1.31
CA THR A 246 14.12 -13.47 0.05
C THR A 246 13.71 -14.69 0.89
N ASP A 247 13.60 -14.53 2.21
CA ASP A 247 13.19 -15.61 3.12
C ASP A 247 11.79 -16.17 2.81
N SER A 248 10.91 -15.33 2.28
CA SER A 248 9.57 -15.72 1.82
C SER A 248 9.54 -16.37 0.42
N GLY A 249 10.70 -16.60 -0.19
CA GLY A 249 10.85 -17.30 -1.47
C GLY A 249 10.65 -16.42 -2.71
N ARG A 250 10.54 -15.10 -2.55
CA ARG A 250 10.44 -14.15 -3.68
C ARG A 250 11.83 -13.90 -4.27
N VAL A 251 11.91 -13.57 -5.56
CA VAL A 251 13.19 -13.18 -6.17
C VAL A 251 13.64 -11.88 -5.52
N ASN A 252 14.80 -11.91 -4.88
CA ASN A 252 15.39 -10.70 -4.32
C ASN A 252 16.23 -10.01 -5.39
N ARG A 253 17.17 -10.72 -6.01
CA ARG A 253 17.99 -10.19 -7.13
C ARG A 253 18.04 -11.15 -8.31
N VAL A 254 18.00 -10.57 -9.52
CA VAL A 254 18.11 -11.29 -10.79
C VAL A 254 18.94 -10.48 -11.76
N ARG A 255 19.83 -11.16 -12.49
CA ARG A 255 20.54 -10.60 -13.63
C ARG A 255 19.75 -10.85 -14.90
N ILE A 256 19.46 -9.81 -15.67
CA ILE A 256 18.89 -9.88 -17.04
C ILE A 256 19.78 -9.06 -17.97
N GLY A 257 20.45 -9.74 -18.92
CA GLY A 257 21.54 -9.15 -19.69
C GLY A 257 22.69 -8.71 -18.79
N SER A 258 23.07 -7.44 -18.91
CA SER A 258 24.06 -6.75 -18.06
C SER A 258 23.48 -6.19 -16.76
N LYS A 259 22.15 -6.06 -16.63
CA LYS A 259 21.51 -5.42 -15.49
C LYS A 259 21.29 -6.40 -14.35
N THR A 260 21.60 -5.96 -13.13
CA THR A 260 21.15 -6.62 -11.89
C THR A 260 19.97 -5.83 -11.36
N LEU A 261 18.82 -6.48 -11.28
CA LEU A 261 17.53 -5.90 -10.88
C LEU A 261 16.99 -6.63 -9.66
N THR A 262 16.18 -5.94 -8.87
CA THR A 262 15.35 -6.56 -7.84
C THR A 262 14.18 -7.31 -8.47
N GLY A 263 13.62 -8.30 -7.76
CA GLY A 263 12.39 -8.95 -8.22
C GLY A 263 11.21 -7.98 -8.33
N LEU A 264 11.20 -6.91 -7.52
CA LEU A 264 10.17 -5.86 -7.58
C LEU A 264 10.29 -5.02 -8.85
N GLU A 265 11.51 -4.60 -9.23
CA GLU A 265 11.75 -3.87 -10.47
C GLU A 265 11.36 -4.70 -11.69
N VAL A 266 11.73 -5.99 -11.72
CA VAL A 266 11.33 -6.90 -12.80
C VAL A 266 9.81 -7.05 -12.86
N ARG A 267 9.16 -7.21 -11.71
CA ARG A 267 7.69 -7.28 -11.63
C ARG A 267 7.04 -6.02 -12.21
N GLN A 268 7.53 -4.83 -11.85
CA GLN A 268 6.97 -3.55 -12.30
C GLN A 268 7.22 -3.32 -13.79
N GLN A 269 8.47 -3.43 -14.25
CA GLN A 269 8.85 -3.13 -15.64
C GLN A 269 8.27 -4.15 -16.63
N LEU A 270 8.17 -5.42 -16.23
CA LEU A 270 7.64 -6.49 -17.07
C LEU A 270 6.16 -6.80 -16.78
N GLU A 271 5.52 -6.06 -15.89
CA GLU A 271 4.12 -6.22 -15.48
C GLU A 271 3.79 -7.68 -15.14
N LEU A 272 4.61 -8.28 -14.27
CA LEU A 272 4.35 -9.60 -13.70
C LEU A 272 3.37 -9.48 -12.54
N ARG A 273 2.62 -10.55 -12.26
CA ARG A 273 1.68 -10.55 -11.12
C ARG A 273 2.38 -10.38 -9.77
N SER A 274 3.56 -10.97 -9.59
CA SER A 274 4.32 -10.92 -8.34
C SER A 274 5.83 -10.95 -8.59
N ALA A 275 6.60 -10.67 -7.54
CA ALA A 275 8.04 -10.89 -7.50
C ALA A 275 8.42 -12.33 -7.11
N ASN A 276 7.42 -13.20 -6.86
CA ASN A 276 7.65 -14.63 -6.65
C ASN A 276 7.57 -15.32 -8.01
N PHE A 277 8.70 -15.40 -8.72
CA PHE A 277 8.74 -16.02 -10.03
C PHE A 277 9.95 -16.92 -10.24
N SER A 278 9.77 -17.88 -11.13
CA SER A 278 10.87 -18.56 -11.81
C SER A 278 10.91 -18.11 -13.26
N VAL A 279 12.08 -18.19 -13.88
CA VAL A 279 12.29 -17.77 -15.27
C VAL A 279 13.08 -18.84 -16.01
N LYS A 280 12.64 -19.14 -17.24
CA LYS A 280 13.34 -20.05 -18.16
C LYS A 280 13.59 -19.34 -19.47
N ALA A 281 14.76 -19.57 -20.06
CA ALA A 281 15.04 -19.12 -21.40
C ALA A 281 14.54 -20.11 -22.45
N ALA A 282 13.99 -19.58 -23.54
CA ALA A 282 13.76 -20.28 -24.80
C ALA A 282 14.48 -19.53 -25.94
N SER A 283 14.40 -20.01 -27.18
CA SER A 283 15.17 -19.50 -28.33
C SER A 283 15.22 -17.98 -28.44
N ASP A 284 14.08 -17.31 -28.33
CA ASP A 284 13.90 -15.88 -28.61
C ASP A 284 13.07 -15.17 -27.53
N LYS A 285 12.90 -15.81 -26.36
CA LYS A 285 12.06 -15.31 -25.27
C LYS A 285 12.48 -15.83 -23.90
N LEU A 286 12.03 -15.13 -22.86
CA LEU A 286 12.00 -15.63 -21.49
C LEU A 286 10.56 -15.98 -21.09
N ILE A 287 10.41 -17.10 -20.40
CA ILE A 287 9.14 -17.61 -19.87
C ILE A 287 9.16 -17.43 -18.36
N PHE A 288 8.37 -16.48 -17.85
CA PHE A 288 8.21 -16.23 -16.43
C PHE A 288 7.01 -17.01 -15.90
N LYS A 289 7.22 -17.81 -14.86
CA LYS A 289 6.14 -18.43 -14.08
C LYS A 289 6.07 -17.73 -12.74
N THR A 290 4.98 -17.03 -12.47
CA THR A 290 4.76 -16.30 -11.22
C THR A 290 3.81 -17.06 -10.30
N ILE A 291 4.03 -16.93 -9.00
CA ILE A 291 3.16 -17.43 -7.94
C ILE A 291 2.61 -16.24 -7.14
N GLY A 292 1.30 -16.23 -6.91
CA GLY A 292 0.59 -15.14 -6.26
C GLY A 292 0.39 -13.92 -7.16
N TYR A 293 -0.31 -12.93 -6.61
CA TYR A 293 -0.61 -11.66 -7.26
C TYR A 293 -0.63 -10.53 -6.23
N GLY A 294 0.26 -9.56 -6.43
CA GLY A 294 0.44 -8.39 -5.58
C GLY A 294 1.82 -8.34 -4.94
N HIS A 295 2.01 -7.39 -4.03
CA HIS A 295 3.31 -7.19 -3.36
C HIS A 295 3.61 -8.27 -2.29
N GLY A 296 2.59 -8.98 -1.79
CA GLY A 296 2.77 -10.11 -0.87
C GLY A 296 2.80 -9.75 0.61
N VAL A 297 2.73 -8.47 0.98
CA VAL A 297 2.84 -8.00 2.37
C VAL A 297 1.46 -7.83 3.00
N GLY A 298 1.33 -8.13 4.30
CA GLY A 298 0.08 -7.94 5.05
C GLY A 298 -1.03 -8.92 4.67
N LEU A 299 -2.28 -8.44 4.63
CA LEU A 299 -3.46 -9.26 4.41
C LEU A 299 -3.49 -9.87 3.00
N CYS A 300 -3.55 -11.21 2.92
CA CYS A 300 -3.85 -11.94 1.69
C CYS A 300 -5.37 -12.01 1.49
N GLN A 301 -5.92 -11.43 0.43
CA GLN A 301 -7.37 -11.39 0.20
C GLN A 301 -7.97 -12.79 -0.01
N TYR A 302 -7.37 -13.61 -0.88
CA TYR A 302 -7.82 -15.00 -1.07
C TYR A 302 -7.57 -15.86 0.18
N GLY A 303 -6.47 -15.59 0.90
CA GLY A 303 -6.19 -16.24 2.16
C GLY A 303 -7.21 -15.90 3.25
N ALA A 304 -7.65 -14.65 3.33
CA ALA A 304 -8.74 -14.21 4.22
C ALA A 304 -10.05 -14.92 3.89
N ASN A 305 -10.38 -15.05 2.60
CA ASN A 305 -11.56 -15.79 2.15
C ASN A 305 -11.50 -17.27 2.54
N GLY A 306 -10.35 -17.93 2.35
CA GLY A 306 -10.21 -19.33 2.74
C GLY A 306 -10.20 -19.54 4.26
N GLN A 307 -9.68 -18.59 5.04
CA GLN A 307 -9.83 -18.59 6.51
C GLN A 307 -11.29 -18.42 6.94
N ALA A 308 -12.02 -17.49 6.32
CA ALA A 308 -13.43 -17.26 6.60
C ALA A 308 -14.30 -18.50 6.28
N LYS A 309 -13.99 -19.21 5.19
CA LYS A 309 -14.62 -20.52 4.86
C LYS A 309 -14.36 -21.61 5.90
N GLN A 310 -13.35 -21.42 6.75
CA GLN A 310 -13.06 -22.28 7.91
C GLN A 310 -13.60 -21.70 9.23
N ASN A 311 -14.61 -20.83 9.14
CA ASN A 311 -15.30 -20.20 10.27
C ASN A 311 -14.40 -19.30 11.14
N ARG A 312 -13.28 -18.80 10.60
CA ARG A 312 -12.49 -17.76 11.27
C ARG A 312 -13.17 -16.42 11.10
N ASP A 313 -13.34 -15.69 12.19
CA ASP A 313 -13.89 -14.33 12.14
C ASP A 313 -12.85 -13.32 11.63
N PHE A 314 -13.32 -12.13 11.26
CA PHE A 314 -12.44 -11.08 10.73
C PHE A 314 -11.34 -10.65 11.71
N ARG A 315 -11.54 -10.78 13.03
CA ARG A 315 -10.53 -10.40 14.04
C ARG A 315 -9.39 -11.40 14.03
N GLN A 316 -9.72 -12.69 13.96
CA GLN A 316 -8.77 -13.79 13.84
C GLN A 316 -8.03 -13.76 12.50
N ILE A 317 -8.68 -13.29 11.43
CA ILE A 317 -8.04 -13.07 10.12
C ILE A 317 -7.04 -11.92 10.21
N LEU A 318 -7.46 -10.76 10.73
CA LEU A 318 -6.61 -9.57 10.80
C LEU A 318 -5.39 -9.78 11.69
N THR A 319 -5.59 -10.31 12.90
CA THR A 319 -4.48 -10.55 13.85
C THR A 319 -3.52 -11.65 13.37
N TYR A 320 -3.94 -12.51 12.44
CA TYR A 320 -3.05 -13.47 11.77
C TYR A 320 -2.09 -12.77 10.80
N TYR A 321 -2.61 -11.92 9.92
CA TYR A 321 -1.78 -11.23 8.91
C TYR A 321 -1.04 -10.02 9.46
N TYR A 322 -1.57 -9.37 10.51
CA TYR A 322 -0.98 -8.22 11.17
C TYR A 322 -0.59 -8.60 12.61
N THR A 323 0.58 -9.20 12.76
CA THR A 323 1.02 -9.81 14.02
C THR A 323 1.16 -8.79 15.16
N GLY A 324 0.68 -9.13 16.36
CA GLY A 324 0.82 -8.28 17.55
C GLY A 324 -0.02 -6.99 17.53
N THR A 325 -1.01 -6.91 16.66
CA THR A 325 -1.90 -5.75 16.54
C THR A 325 -3.16 -5.90 17.39
N ALA A 326 -3.83 -4.77 17.63
CA ALA A 326 -5.12 -4.69 18.30
C ALA A 326 -6.13 -3.93 17.43
N LEU A 327 -7.42 -4.15 17.67
CA LEU A 327 -8.48 -3.38 17.04
C LEU A 327 -8.93 -2.24 17.96
N LYS A 328 -9.13 -1.06 17.38
CA LYS A 328 -9.62 0.13 18.09
C LYS A 328 -10.78 0.74 17.31
N ASN A 329 -11.81 1.21 18.02
CA ASN A 329 -12.85 2.03 17.41
C ASN A 329 -12.42 3.51 17.46
N ILE A 330 -12.45 4.20 16.33
CA ILE A 330 -12.12 5.63 16.23
C ILE A 330 -13.32 6.54 16.54
N TYR A 331 -14.52 5.98 16.57
CA TYR A 331 -15.70 6.68 17.03
C TYR A 331 -15.79 6.56 18.55
N GLY A 332 -16.26 7.63 19.20
CA GLY A 332 -16.31 7.63 20.67
C GLY A 332 -17.26 6.55 21.18
N SER A 333 -16.78 5.81 22.17
CA SER A 333 -17.53 4.83 22.97
C SER A 333 -18.61 5.50 23.80
#